data_AF-A0A4Q2XLJ2-F1
#
_entry.id   AF-A0A4Q2XLJ2-F1
#
_cell.length_a   1.000
_cell.length_b   1.000
_cell.length_c   1.000
_cell.angle_alpha   90.00
_cell.angle_beta   90.00
_cell.angle_gamma   90.00
#
_symmetry.space_group_name_H-M   'P 1'
#
loop_
_entity.id
_entity.type
_entity.pdbx_description
1 polymer ?
#
loop_
_entity_poly.entity_id
_entity_poly.type
_entity_poly.pdbx_seq_one_letter_code
_entity_poly.pdbx_strand_id
1 'polypeptide(L)'
;MKHLCQFGPEEERALSCIRPSITDQLITTLLSDFNWRSRTAAAYFALILDRPSHVDHIGRLLLRSDVCFAGGAYCLYLAHIRTPEAIGFLNRYLDYYLTRPQLYYDQAEALAALRFIDSRSGSQHEMSHAAALGVMLEARPDFLKTVVVTRFSADLRAADCLRGFNVSGQAGEEPALPHGQAPAWPVDPDSLS
;
A
#
# COMPACT_ATOMS: atom_id res chain seq x y z
N MET A 1 4.39 -22.93 -15.76
CA MET A 1 4.21 -21.50 -15.44
C MET A 1 3.10 -21.33 -14.41
N LYS A 2 3.32 -21.75 -13.16
CA LYS A 2 2.41 -21.55 -12.01
C LYS A 2 3.24 -20.96 -10.86
N HIS A 3 3.43 -19.65 -10.82
CA HIS A 3 4.03 -18.93 -9.66
C HIS A 3 3.74 -17.42 -9.75
N LEU A 4 2.48 -17.02 -9.96
CA LEU A 4 2.15 -15.58 -10.06
C LEU A 4 1.33 -15.05 -8.88
N CYS A 5 0.78 -15.91 -8.04
CA CYS A 5 0.17 -15.48 -6.79
C CYS A 5 0.78 -16.22 -5.61
N GLN A 6 1.25 -15.47 -4.62
CA GLN A 6 1.77 -15.99 -3.37
C GLN A 6 0.68 -16.35 -2.35
N PHE A 7 -0.57 -16.04 -2.67
CA PHE A 7 -1.74 -16.27 -1.82
C PHE A 7 -2.51 -17.50 -2.29
N GLY A 8 -3.07 -18.23 -1.33
CA GLY A 8 -3.85 -19.43 -1.53
C GLY A 8 -5.37 -19.20 -1.49
N PRO A 9 -6.14 -20.30 -1.52
CA PRO A 9 -7.61 -20.25 -1.53
C PRO A 9 -8.20 -19.73 -0.21
N GLU A 10 -7.47 -19.83 0.91
CA GLU A 10 -7.95 -19.32 2.20
C GLU A 10 -7.94 -17.78 2.24
N GLU A 11 -6.87 -17.16 1.75
CA GLU A 11 -6.78 -15.70 1.64
C GLU A 11 -7.79 -15.15 0.63
N GLU A 12 -7.98 -15.85 -0.50
CA GLU A 12 -9.01 -15.52 -1.48
C GLU A 12 -10.40 -15.55 -0.85
N ARG A 13 -10.73 -16.61 -0.10
CA ARG A 13 -12.01 -16.75 0.59
C ARG A 13 -12.19 -15.65 1.63
N ALA A 14 -11.19 -15.43 2.49
CA ALA A 14 -11.24 -14.44 3.55
C ALA A 14 -11.46 -13.03 2.98
N LEU A 15 -10.68 -12.64 1.96
CA LEU A 15 -10.84 -11.35 1.30
C LEU A 15 -12.22 -11.24 0.64
N SER A 16 -12.67 -12.28 -0.07
CA SER A 16 -13.98 -12.28 -0.74
C SER A 16 -15.14 -12.10 0.23
N CYS A 17 -15.08 -12.71 1.42
CA CYS A 17 -16.09 -12.55 2.46
C CYS A 17 -16.17 -11.12 3.02
N ILE A 18 -15.02 -10.45 3.21
CA ILE A 18 -15.00 -9.10 3.82
C ILE A 18 -15.12 -7.98 2.79
N ARG A 19 -14.79 -8.24 1.52
CA ARG A 19 -14.74 -7.22 0.44
C ARG A 19 -16.00 -6.35 0.36
N PRO A 20 -17.23 -6.89 0.46
CA PRO A 20 -18.45 -6.07 0.41
C PRO A 20 -18.56 -5.05 1.56
N SER A 21 -17.97 -5.37 2.71
CA SER A 21 -18.00 -4.53 3.91
C SER A 21 -16.96 -3.40 3.89
N ILE A 22 -16.00 -3.45 2.96
CA ILE A 22 -14.94 -2.44 2.85
C ILE A 22 -15.42 -1.30 1.95
N THR A 23 -16.13 -0.35 2.57
CA THR A 23 -16.69 0.83 1.92
C THR A 23 -15.71 2.00 1.90
N ASP A 24 -15.97 3.00 1.05
CA ASP A 24 -15.19 4.25 1.06
C ASP A 24 -15.31 4.99 2.39
N GLN A 25 -16.44 4.88 3.09
CA GLN A 25 -16.63 5.44 4.42
C GLN A 25 -15.74 4.73 5.46
N LEU A 26 -15.62 3.41 5.39
CA LEU A 26 -14.72 2.65 6.27
C LEU A 26 -13.27 3.06 6.03
N ILE A 27 -12.83 3.10 4.77
CA ILE A 27 -11.48 3.54 4.41
C ILE A 27 -11.22 4.95 4.95
N THR A 28 -12.14 5.89 4.73
CA THR A 28 -12.04 7.27 5.23
C THR A 28 -11.92 7.32 6.75
N THR A 29 -12.72 6.52 7.46
CA THR A 29 -12.72 6.46 8.93
C THR A 29 -11.37 5.97 9.45
N LEU A 30 -10.84 4.90 8.86
CA LEU A 30 -9.55 4.32 9.24
C LEU A 30 -8.36 5.22 8.89
N LEU A 31 -8.43 5.97 7.78
CA LEU A 31 -7.41 6.98 7.42
C LEU A 31 -7.42 8.17 8.39
N SER A 32 -8.59 8.53 8.92
CA SER A 32 -8.75 9.66 9.84
C SER A 32 -8.26 9.33 11.26
N ASP A 33 -8.23 8.05 11.63
CA ASP A 33 -7.68 7.59 12.89
C ASP A 33 -6.18 7.92 12.99
N PHE A 34 -5.75 8.51 14.11
CA PHE A 34 -4.34 8.84 14.36
C PHE A 34 -3.58 7.59 14.82
N ASN A 35 -3.67 6.52 14.05
CA ASN A 35 -3.04 5.24 14.33
C ASN A 35 -2.45 4.68 13.04
N TRP A 36 -1.17 4.33 13.08
CA TRP A 36 -0.50 3.81 11.90
C TRP A 36 -1.07 2.48 11.41
N ARG A 37 -1.56 1.61 12.31
CA ARG A 37 -2.14 0.31 11.90
C ARG A 37 -3.43 0.51 11.11
N SER A 38 -4.33 1.35 11.62
CA SER A 38 -5.59 1.71 10.96
C SER A 38 -5.33 2.32 9.59
N ARG A 39 -4.41 3.28 9.53
CA ARG A 39 -4.01 3.97 8.30
C ARG A 39 -3.36 3.05 7.27
N THR A 40 -2.46 2.17 7.69
CA THR A 40 -1.83 1.19 6.82
C THR A 40 -2.85 0.24 6.24
N ALA A 41 -3.76 -0.30 7.06
CA ALA A 41 -4.84 -1.17 6.58
C ALA A 41 -5.73 -0.46 5.55
N ALA A 42 -6.12 0.79 5.83
CA ALA A 42 -6.95 1.58 4.92
C ALA A 42 -6.28 1.86 3.57
N ALA A 43 -4.97 2.16 3.58
CA ALA A 43 -4.20 2.35 2.35
C ALA A 43 -4.15 1.08 1.50
N TYR A 44 -3.94 -0.10 2.12
CA TYR A 44 -4.01 -1.37 1.42
C TYR A 44 -5.42 -1.68 0.91
N PHE A 45 -6.47 -1.39 1.66
CA PHE A 45 -7.85 -1.53 1.17
C PHE A 45 -8.10 -0.64 -0.06
N ALA A 46 -7.69 0.63 -0.02
CA ALA A 46 -7.83 1.52 -1.17
C ALA A 46 -7.04 1.00 -2.40
N LEU A 47 -5.87 0.42 -2.18
CA LEU A 47 -5.01 -0.18 -3.23
C LEU A 47 -5.61 -1.47 -3.82
N ILE A 48 -6.03 -2.42 -2.98
CA ILE A 48 -6.55 -3.73 -3.39
C ILE A 48 -7.93 -3.60 -4.05
N LEU A 49 -8.73 -2.63 -3.60
CA LEU A 49 -10.07 -2.37 -4.13
C LEU A 49 -10.10 -1.29 -5.22
N ASP A 50 -8.94 -0.82 -5.67
CA ASP A 50 -8.80 0.18 -6.74
C ASP A 50 -9.69 1.41 -6.53
N ARG A 51 -9.52 2.08 -5.39
CA ARG A 51 -10.35 3.22 -4.96
C ARG A 51 -9.63 4.56 -5.23
N PRO A 52 -9.77 5.19 -6.41
CA PRO A 52 -9.09 6.45 -6.73
C PRO A 52 -9.61 7.65 -5.95
N SER A 53 -10.79 7.57 -5.32
CA SER A 53 -11.38 8.64 -4.51
C SER A 53 -10.54 9.04 -3.28
N HIS A 54 -9.58 8.21 -2.87
CA HIS A 54 -8.73 8.47 -1.69
C HIS A 54 -7.36 9.09 -2.02
N VAL A 55 -7.06 9.43 -3.28
CA VAL A 55 -5.77 10.02 -3.70
C VAL A 55 -5.41 11.23 -2.86
N ASP A 56 -6.34 12.18 -2.76
CA ASP A 56 -6.13 13.43 -2.05
C ASP A 56 -5.96 13.23 -0.53
N HIS A 57 -6.75 12.34 0.08
CA HIS A 57 -6.64 12.04 1.51
C HIS A 57 -5.30 11.35 1.84
N ILE A 58 -4.98 10.25 1.14
CA ILE A 58 -3.74 9.50 1.35
C ILE A 58 -2.51 10.35 1.01
N GLY A 59 -2.57 11.12 -0.07
CA GLY A 59 -1.51 12.03 -0.46
C GLY A 59 -1.19 13.08 0.60
N ARG A 60 -2.22 13.71 1.20
CA ARG A 60 -2.01 14.64 2.32
C ARG A 60 -1.41 13.97 3.56
N LEU A 61 -1.83 12.73 3.86
CA LEU A 61 -1.26 11.98 4.98
C LEU A 61 0.22 11.66 4.75
N LEU A 62 0.61 11.31 3.52
CA LEU A 62 2.01 11.15 3.14
C LEU A 62 2.80 12.44 3.37
N LEU A 63 2.31 13.58 2.86
CA LEU A 63 2.99 14.87 3.04
C LEU A 63 3.18 15.27 4.50
N ARG A 64 2.20 14.96 5.36
CA ARG A 64 2.27 15.26 6.78
C ARG A 64 3.25 14.36 7.53
N SER A 65 3.38 13.10 7.12
CA SER A 65 4.25 12.11 7.78
C SER A 65 4.00 11.98 9.29
N ASP A 66 2.75 12.16 9.73
CA ASP A 66 2.43 12.29 11.16
C ASP A 66 2.56 10.99 11.97
N VAL A 67 2.58 9.84 11.31
CA VAL A 67 2.64 8.52 11.96
C VAL A 67 3.69 7.64 11.31
N CYS A 68 4.37 6.82 12.10
CA CYS A 68 5.36 5.87 11.61
C CYS A 68 4.73 4.73 10.81
N PHE A 69 5.49 4.06 9.95
CA PHE A 69 5.14 2.82 9.24
C PHE A 69 4.00 2.86 8.20
N ALA A 70 3.24 3.95 8.11
CA ALA A 70 2.13 4.05 7.14
C ALA A 70 2.57 4.57 5.76
N GLY A 71 3.66 5.35 5.69
CA GLY A 71 4.06 6.03 4.46
C GLY A 71 4.38 5.08 3.30
N GLY A 72 5.04 3.95 3.55
CA GLY A 72 5.25 2.92 2.52
C GLY A 72 3.96 2.42 1.87
N ALA A 73 2.89 2.21 2.65
CA ALA A 73 1.58 1.81 2.12
C ALA A 73 0.92 2.92 1.29
N TYR A 74 1.11 4.19 1.68
CA TYR A 74 0.69 5.33 0.88
C TYR A 74 1.42 5.40 -0.45
N CYS A 75 2.74 5.18 -0.45
CA CYS A 75 3.56 5.15 -1.66
C CYS A 75 3.12 4.04 -2.62
N LEU A 76 2.80 2.83 -2.11
CA LEU A 76 2.25 1.74 -2.91
C LEU A 76 0.91 2.14 -3.56
N TYR A 77 -0.01 2.69 -2.78
CA TYR A 77 -1.30 3.15 -3.28
C TYR A 77 -1.16 4.21 -4.38
N LEU A 78 -0.33 5.24 -4.17
CA LEU A 78 -0.13 6.32 -5.14
C LEU A 78 0.56 5.82 -6.42
N ALA A 79 1.54 4.91 -6.30
CA ALA A 79 2.19 4.25 -7.42
C ALA A 79 1.27 3.33 -8.22
N HIS A 80 0.21 2.81 -7.60
CA HIS A 80 -0.81 2.04 -8.27
C HIS A 80 -1.78 2.94 -9.05
N ILE A 81 -2.28 4.01 -8.43
CA ILE A 81 -3.27 4.90 -9.06
C ILE A 81 -2.67 5.73 -10.21
N ARG A 82 -1.44 6.23 -10.07
CA ARG A 82 -0.65 6.91 -11.12
C ARG A 82 -1.35 8.10 -11.80
N THR A 83 -2.32 8.73 -11.15
CA THR A 83 -2.87 9.99 -11.65
C THR A 83 -1.84 11.11 -11.50
N PRO A 84 -1.95 12.21 -12.29
CA PRO A 84 -1.06 13.37 -12.13
C PRO A 84 -1.04 13.91 -10.69
N GLU A 85 -2.18 13.86 -10.01
CA GLU A 85 -2.30 14.25 -8.60
C GLU A 85 -1.50 13.32 -7.68
N ALA A 86 -1.62 12.00 -7.85
CA ALA A 86 -0.88 11.03 -7.05
C ALA A 86 0.65 11.18 -7.24
N ILE A 87 1.08 11.38 -8.48
CA ILE A 87 2.48 11.67 -8.83
C ILE A 87 2.92 13.01 -8.20
N GLY A 88 2.05 14.02 -8.19
CA GLY A 88 2.30 15.32 -7.55
C GLY A 88 2.49 15.22 -6.03
N PHE A 89 1.78 14.31 -5.34
CA PHE A 89 2.03 14.04 -3.92
C PHE A 89 3.40 13.40 -3.67
N LEU A 90 3.78 12.40 -4.47
CA LEU A 90 5.10 11.75 -4.36
C LEU A 90 6.24 12.74 -4.60
N ASN A 91 6.14 13.58 -5.64
CA ASN A 91 7.16 14.59 -5.92
C ASN A 91 7.29 15.60 -4.78
N ARG A 92 6.18 16.20 -4.32
CA ARG A 92 6.22 17.16 -3.20
C ARG A 92 6.78 16.55 -1.91
N TYR A 93 6.49 15.28 -1.67
CA TYR A 93 7.07 14.56 -0.53
C TYR A 93 8.59 14.48 -0.67
N LEU A 94 9.11 14.06 -1.83
CA LEU A 94 10.54 13.92 -2.07
C LEU A 94 11.28 15.27 -2.11
N ASP A 95 10.70 16.30 -2.72
CA ASP A 95 11.22 17.67 -2.72
C ASP A 95 11.53 18.15 -1.29
N TYR A 96 10.65 17.80 -0.34
CA TYR A 96 10.82 18.16 1.06
C TYR A 96 11.74 17.17 1.80
N TYR A 97 11.45 15.88 1.78
CA TYR A 97 12.09 14.93 2.70
C TYR A 97 13.46 14.40 2.23
N LEU A 98 13.83 14.51 0.95
CA LEU A 98 15.19 14.17 0.51
C LEU A 98 16.23 15.20 0.98
N THR A 99 15.82 16.44 1.23
CA THR A 99 16.71 17.49 1.77
C THR A 99 16.95 17.37 3.28
N ARG A 100 16.39 16.33 3.93
CA ARG A 100 16.40 16.14 5.39
C ARG A 100 16.93 14.75 5.75
N PRO A 101 18.23 14.49 5.58
CA PRO A 101 18.80 13.16 5.80
C PRO A 101 18.64 12.63 7.22
N GLN A 102 18.52 13.53 8.21
CA GLN A 102 18.26 13.20 9.60
C GLN A 102 16.87 12.59 9.86
N LEU A 103 15.92 12.71 8.92
CA LEU A 103 14.59 12.14 9.04
C LEU A 103 14.57 10.75 8.38
N TYR A 104 14.23 9.73 9.18
CA TYR A 104 14.14 8.33 8.76
C TYR A 104 12.68 7.97 8.48
N TYR A 105 12.15 8.53 7.39
CA TYR A 105 10.78 8.29 6.92
C TYR A 105 10.81 7.44 5.66
N ASP A 106 9.75 7.53 4.85
CA ASP A 106 9.49 6.68 3.69
C ASP A 106 10.08 7.26 2.39
N GLN A 107 11.21 7.97 2.46
CA GLN A 107 11.84 8.58 1.28
C GLN A 107 12.28 7.53 0.24
N ALA A 108 12.78 6.38 0.69
CA ALA A 108 13.21 5.31 -0.20
C ALA A 108 12.02 4.66 -0.92
N GLU A 109 10.89 4.51 -0.22
CA GLU A 109 9.63 3.98 -0.74
C GLU A 109 8.99 4.95 -1.73
N ALA A 110 9.03 6.27 -1.47
CA ALA A 110 8.55 7.28 -2.41
C ALA A 110 9.40 7.35 -3.70
N LEU A 111 10.72 7.18 -3.60
CA LEU A 111 11.60 7.03 -4.77
C LEU A 111 11.28 5.75 -5.55
N ALA A 112 11.09 4.62 -4.85
CA ALA A 112 10.70 3.36 -5.47
C ALA A 112 9.34 3.47 -6.18
N ALA A 113 8.40 4.23 -5.61
CA ALA A 113 7.11 4.55 -6.23
C ALA A 113 7.28 5.28 -7.56
N LEU A 114 8.05 6.37 -7.61
CA LEU A 114 8.31 7.11 -8.86
C LEU A 114 9.04 6.25 -9.89
N ARG A 115 10.05 5.48 -9.47
CA ARG A 115 10.77 4.56 -10.36
C ARG A 115 9.86 3.48 -10.94
N PHE A 116 8.93 2.95 -10.14
CA PHE A 116 7.91 2.03 -10.64
C PHE A 116 7.02 2.70 -11.69
N ILE A 117 6.54 3.92 -11.44
CA ILE A 117 5.72 4.70 -12.38
C ILE A 117 6.48 4.92 -13.69
N ASP A 118 7.71 5.43 -13.60
CA ASP A 118 8.61 5.68 -14.74
C ASP A 118 8.81 4.42 -15.60
N SER A 119 8.95 3.24 -14.97
CA SER A 119 9.07 1.97 -15.69
C SER A 119 7.84 1.56 -16.49
N ARG A 120 6.65 2.11 -16.18
CA ARG A 120 5.38 1.79 -16.83
C ARG A 120 5.00 2.79 -17.91
N SER A 121 5.37 4.06 -17.76
CA SER A 121 5.02 5.15 -18.68
C SER A 121 6.17 5.62 -19.56
N GLY A 122 7.42 5.28 -19.22
CA GLY A 122 8.62 5.85 -19.85
C GLY A 122 8.94 7.29 -19.40
N SER A 123 8.29 7.78 -18.34
CA SER A 123 8.61 9.08 -17.72
C SER A 123 9.93 9.02 -16.93
N GLN A 124 10.38 10.18 -16.43
CA GLN A 124 11.62 10.33 -15.65
C GLN A 124 11.38 11.19 -14.40
N HIS A 125 10.29 10.93 -13.68
CA HIS A 125 9.95 11.66 -12.46
C HIS A 125 11.02 11.46 -11.37
N GLU A 126 11.53 10.24 -11.20
CA GLU A 126 12.55 9.94 -10.21
C GLU A 126 13.84 10.72 -10.46
N MET A 127 14.25 10.85 -11.73
CA MET A 127 15.47 11.59 -12.11
C MET A 127 15.42 13.08 -11.74
N SER A 128 14.23 13.66 -11.59
CA SER A 128 14.08 15.06 -11.15
C SER A 128 14.62 15.28 -9.72
N HIS A 129 14.77 14.20 -8.95
CA HIS A 129 15.26 14.23 -7.56
C HIS A 129 16.74 13.88 -7.43
N ALA A 130 17.47 13.62 -8.53
CA ALA A 130 18.83 13.09 -8.51
C ALA A 130 19.81 13.93 -7.67
N ALA A 131 19.71 15.27 -7.73
CA ALA A 131 20.55 16.16 -6.95
C ALA A 131 20.31 16.02 -5.43
N ALA A 132 19.04 16.03 -5.01
CA ALA A 132 18.68 15.86 -3.59
C ALA A 132 19.02 14.45 -3.09
N LEU A 133 18.87 13.44 -3.94
CA LEU A 133 19.28 12.07 -3.66
C LEU A 133 20.81 11.96 -3.46
N GLY A 134 21.61 12.68 -4.25
CA GLY A 134 23.06 12.74 -4.06
C GLY A 134 23.43 13.21 -2.65
N VAL A 135 22.83 14.32 -2.20
CA VAL A 135 23.03 14.84 -0.84
C VAL A 135 22.57 13.84 0.23
N MET A 136 21.43 13.18 0.03
CA MET A 136 20.94 12.13 0.94
C MET A 136 21.93 10.98 1.04
N LEU A 137 22.53 10.54 -0.06
CA LEU A 137 23.47 9.42 -0.09
C LEU A 137 24.82 9.77 0.55
N GLU A 138 25.29 11.01 0.39
CA GLU A 138 26.48 11.49 1.10
C GLU A 138 26.27 11.46 2.62
N ALA A 139 25.11 11.91 3.09
CA ALA A 139 24.77 11.90 4.51
C ALA A 139 24.41 10.51 5.04
N ARG A 140 23.83 9.64 4.20
CA ARG A 140 23.37 8.29 4.52
C ARG A 140 23.75 7.31 3.40
N PRO A 141 24.99 6.79 3.40
CA PRO A 141 25.46 5.87 2.36
C PRO A 141 24.61 4.60 2.22
N ASP A 142 24.00 4.15 3.32
CA ASP A 142 23.12 2.97 3.37
C ASP A 142 21.64 3.28 3.05
N PHE A 143 21.30 4.49 2.59
CA PHE A 143 19.92 4.92 2.37
C PHE A 143 19.20 4.07 1.32
N LEU A 144 19.81 3.84 0.17
CA LEU A 144 19.26 2.98 -0.88
C LEU A 144 19.75 1.55 -0.72
N LYS A 145 18.98 0.73 -0.01
CA LYS A 145 19.18 -0.72 -0.02
C LYS A 145 18.37 -1.34 -1.15
N THR A 146 18.99 -2.21 -1.95
CA THR A 146 18.34 -3.01 -3.03
C THR A 146 17.06 -3.73 -2.57
N VAL A 147 16.99 -4.03 -1.27
CA VAL A 147 15.82 -4.62 -0.61
C VAL A 147 14.56 -3.78 -0.79
N VAL A 148 14.64 -2.44 -0.71
CA VAL A 148 13.46 -1.56 -0.77
C VAL A 148 12.80 -1.64 -2.15
N VAL A 149 13.57 -1.49 -3.24
CA VAL A 149 13.03 -1.51 -4.61
C VAL A 149 12.47 -2.89 -4.97
N THR A 150 13.19 -3.96 -4.60
CA THR A 150 12.75 -5.34 -4.87
C THR A 150 11.45 -5.65 -4.13
N ARG A 151 11.37 -5.27 -2.84
CA ARG A 151 10.18 -5.46 -2.01
C ARG A 151 9.01 -4.64 -2.52
N PHE A 152 9.21 -3.37 -2.86
CA PHE A 152 8.15 -2.48 -3.36
C PHE A 152 7.45 -3.06 -4.60
N SER A 153 8.24 -3.56 -5.57
CA SER A 153 7.70 -4.18 -6.77
C SER A 153 7.03 -5.55 -6.51
N ALA A 154 7.44 -6.25 -5.45
CA ALA A 154 6.78 -7.49 -5.03
C ALA A 154 5.44 -7.19 -4.34
N ASP A 155 5.38 -6.17 -3.47
CA ASP A 155 4.18 -5.75 -2.77
C ASP A 155 3.08 -5.27 -3.74
N LEU A 156 3.44 -4.53 -4.79
CA LEU A 156 2.48 -4.17 -5.85
C LEU A 156 1.97 -5.39 -6.63
N ARG A 157 2.83 -6.37 -6.93
CA ARG A 157 2.40 -7.62 -7.58
C ARG A 157 1.48 -8.45 -6.69
N ALA A 158 1.74 -8.46 -5.38
CA ALA A 158 0.87 -9.09 -4.40
C ALA A 158 -0.51 -8.43 -4.38
N ALA A 159 -0.57 -7.09 -4.35
CA ALA A 159 -1.81 -6.34 -4.42
C ALA A 159 -2.59 -6.58 -5.73
N ASP A 160 -1.88 -6.66 -6.87
CA ASP A 160 -2.48 -7.02 -8.16
C ASP A 160 -3.12 -8.42 -8.12
N CYS A 161 -2.47 -9.41 -7.48
CA CYS A 161 -3.09 -10.72 -7.31
C CYS A 161 -4.36 -10.64 -6.47
N LEU A 162 -4.30 -9.99 -5.28
CA LEU A 162 -5.45 -9.85 -4.39
C LEU A 162 -6.63 -9.12 -5.05
N ARG A 163 -6.34 -8.19 -5.97
CA ARG A 163 -7.39 -7.51 -6.74
C ARG A 163 -8.09 -8.45 -7.71
N GLY A 164 -7.34 -9.38 -8.31
CA GLY A 164 -7.83 -10.39 -9.25
C GLY A 164 -8.73 -11.44 -8.62
N PHE A 165 -8.63 -11.65 -7.30
CA PHE A 165 -9.64 -12.39 -6.55
C PHE A 165 -11.01 -11.73 -6.79
N ASN A 166 -12.01 -12.54 -7.16
CA ASN A 166 -13.36 -12.13 -7.56
C ASN A 166 -13.59 -11.63 -9.03
N VAL A 167 -12.61 -11.70 -9.94
CA VAL A 167 -12.86 -11.45 -11.39
C VAL A 167 -13.35 -12.72 -12.11
N SER A 168 -13.08 -13.90 -11.56
CA SER A 168 -13.54 -15.20 -12.06
C SER A 168 -14.75 -15.69 -11.26
N GLY A 169 -15.88 -15.00 -11.37
CA GLY A 169 -17.15 -15.49 -10.85
C GLY A 169 -17.60 -16.73 -11.63
N GLN A 170 -17.29 -17.92 -11.14
CA GLN A 170 -18.27 -19.00 -11.18
C GLN A 170 -19.03 -18.94 -9.87
N ALA A 171 -20.33 -18.62 -9.98
CA ALA A 171 -21.29 -18.80 -8.92
C ALA A 171 -21.37 -20.30 -8.60
N GLY A 172 -20.56 -20.75 -7.64
CA GLY A 172 -20.83 -21.97 -6.91
C GLY A 172 -21.89 -21.64 -5.86
N GLU A 173 -23.05 -22.29 -5.95
CA GLU A 173 -24.08 -22.25 -4.91
C GLU A 173 -23.45 -22.48 -3.53
N GLU A 174 -23.66 -21.52 -2.65
CA GLU A 174 -23.29 -21.59 -1.24
C GLU A 174 -24.23 -22.62 -0.57
N PRO A 175 -23.73 -23.68 0.09
CA PRO A 175 -24.60 -24.49 0.92
C PRO A 175 -25.00 -23.64 2.13
N ALA A 176 -26.30 -23.37 2.25
CA ALA A 176 -26.88 -22.60 3.34
C ALA A 176 -26.39 -23.16 4.70
N LEU A 177 -25.68 -22.32 5.47
CA LEU A 177 -25.38 -22.62 6.86
C LEU A 177 -26.69 -22.60 7.66
N PRO A 178 -26.98 -23.62 8.49
CA PRO A 178 -28.16 -23.61 9.33
C PRO A 178 -28.09 -22.44 10.32
N HIS A 179 -29.17 -21.67 10.39
CA HIS A 179 -29.30 -20.51 11.26
C HIS A 179 -28.95 -20.85 12.71
N GLY A 180 -27.93 -20.18 13.28
CA GLY A 180 -27.71 -20.15 14.73
C GLY A 180 -26.29 -20.38 15.25
N GLN A 181 -25.26 -20.54 14.41
CA GLN A 181 -23.88 -20.70 14.89
C GLN A 181 -22.94 -19.64 14.29
N ALA A 182 -22.38 -18.81 15.16
CA ALA A 182 -21.25 -17.95 14.82
C ALA A 182 -20.00 -18.84 14.58
N PRO A 183 -19.13 -18.50 13.63
CA PRO A 183 -17.89 -19.25 13.42
C PRO A 183 -17.02 -19.15 14.68
N ALA A 184 -16.64 -20.30 15.23
CA ALA A 184 -15.69 -20.38 16.33
C ALA A 184 -14.31 -19.95 15.83
N TRP A 185 -13.87 -18.75 16.23
CA TRP A 185 -12.46 -18.39 16.13
C TRP A 185 -11.69 -19.18 17.19
N PRO A 186 -10.55 -19.82 16.88
CA PRO A 186 -9.69 -20.36 17.92
C PRO A 186 -9.11 -19.18 18.70
N VAL A 187 -9.64 -18.95 19.90
CA VAL A 187 -9.00 -18.07 20.87
C VAL A 187 -8.00 -18.95 21.60
N ASP A 188 -6.71 -18.78 21.33
CA ASP A 188 -5.65 -19.43 22.09
C ASP A 188 -5.46 -18.65 23.41
N PRO A 189 -5.79 -19.24 24.58
CA PRO A 189 -5.76 -18.54 25.86
C PRO A 189 -4.36 -18.18 26.34
N ASP A 190 -3.29 -18.67 25.70
CA ASP A 190 -1.90 -18.42 26.13
C ASP A 190 -1.20 -17.29 25.36
N SER A 191 -1.92 -16.52 24.53
CA SER A 191 -1.35 -15.44 23.71
C SER A 191 -1.05 -14.13 24.48
N LEU A 192 -1.23 -14.10 25.79
CA LEU A 192 -0.92 -12.95 26.65
C LEU A 192 -0.07 -13.39 27.84
N SER A 193 1.22 -13.59 27.59
CA SER A 193 2.28 -13.56 28.61
C SER A 193 3.55 -12.94 28.04
#